data_AF-A0A1N6ZXW5-F1
#
_entry.id   AF-A0A1N6ZXW5-F1
#
_cell.length_a   1.000
_cell.length_b   1.000
_cell.length_c   1.000
_cell.angle_alpha   90.00
_cell.angle_beta   90.00
_cell.angle_gamma   90.00
#
_symmetry.space_group_name_H-M   'P 1'
#
loop_
_entity.id
_entity.type
_entity.pdbx_description
1 polymer ?
#
loop_
_entity_poly.entity_id
_entity_poly.type
_entity_poly.pdbx_seq_one_letter_code
_entity_poly.pdbx_strand_id
1 'polypeptide(L)'
;MDNNLLSLEYIFITSIVIALSFTGCIYGIAYSISYDNFSMTAVAFFPILSMFIAFVLAATILFLSLKKYKNEKKVNHVANFYYVICTFILSGIMIFLIDVFVYALIDKTLSLKYAETLQMISRQYAVTSKNIDYVKKIPFILQSGIMIFTGLLAGSFSSLFILSQYKSLKKQPDLQSI
;
A
#
# COMPACT_ATOMS: atom_id res chain seq x y z
N MET A 1 24.31 -2.61 -25.80
CA MET A 1 23.76 -3.76 -25.05
C MET A 1 22.76 -3.23 -24.02
N ASP A 2 21.76 -2.43 -24.43
CA ASP A 2 21.28 -1.32 -23.57
C ASP A 2 19.75 -1.18 -23.39
N ASN A 3 18.95 -2.24 -23.54
CA ASN A 3 17.48 -2.14 -23.40
C ASN A 3 16.86 -2.94 -22.23
N ASN A 4 17.66 -3.48 -21.31
CA ASN A 4 17.13 -4.36 -20.25
C ASN A 4 17.20 -3.80 -18.81
N LEU A 5 17.80 -2.63 -18.58
CA LEU A 5 17.61 -1.95 -17.30
C LEU A 5 16.25 -1.24 -17.33
N LEU A 6 15.24 -1.90 -16.77
CA LEU A 6 14.26 -1.18 -15.96
C LEU A 6 15.07 -0.28 -15.02
N SER A 7 15.17 1.02 -15.33
CA SER A 7 16.14 1.85 -14.61
C SER A 7 15.71 1.89 -13.15
N LEU A 8 16.68 1.71 -12.26
CA LEU A 8 16.49 1.76 -10.82
C LEU A 8 15.69 3.01 -10.40
N GLU A 9 15.87 4.10 -11.14
CA GLU A 9 15.13 5.36 -11.03
C GLU A 9 13.61 5.17 -11.18
N TYR A 10 13.12 4.38 -12.14
CA TYR A 10 11.68 4.16 -12.29
C TYR A 10 11.11 3.32 -11.15
N ILE A 11 11.85 2.32 -10.67
CA ILE A 11 11.47 1.56 -9.47
C ILE A 11 11.36 2.52 -8.29
N PHE A 12 12.39 3.34 -8.09
CA PHE A 12 12.46 4.31 -7.00
C PHE A 12 11.32 5.34 -7.03
N ILE A 13 11.10 5.99 -8.18
CA ILE A 13 10.03 6.97 -8.36
C ILE A 13 8.67 6.33 -8.13
N THR A 14 8.43 5.14 -8.71
CA THR A 14 7.14 4.45 -8.56
C THR A 14 6.90 4.08 -7.10
N SER A 15 7.93 3.61 -6.40
CA SER A 15 7.84 3.30 -4.97
C SER A 15 7.53 4.52 -4.11
N ILE A 16 8.16 5.66 -4.38
CA ILE A 16 7.88 6.92 -3.68
C ILE A 16 6.44 7.35 -3.92
N VAL A 17 5.97 7.31 -5.18
CA VAL A 17 4.61 7.71 -5.51
C VAL A 17 3.58 6.81 -4.81
N ILE A 18 3.80 5.49 -4.78
CA ILE A 18 2.94 4.56 -4.02
C ILE A 18 2.96 4.91 -2.53
N ALA A 19 4.15 5.10 -1.95
CA ALA A 19 4.30 5.35 -0.53
C ALA A 19 3.64 6.67 -0.10
N LEU A 20 3.90 7.77 -0.81
CA LEU A 20 3.30 9.07 -0.53
C LEU A 20 1.78 9.07 -0.76
N SER A 21 1.29 8.44 -1.83
CA SER A 21 -0.15 8.35 -2.10
C SER A 21 -0.85 7.56 -0.99
N PHE A 22 -0.28 6.41 -0.61
CA PHE A 22 -0.84 5.56 0.43
C PHE A 22 -0.83 6.25 1.79
N THR A 23 0.33 6.73 2.24
CA THR A 23 0.47 7.39 3.54
C THR A 23 -0.39 8.66 3.60
N GLY A 24 -0.41 9.48 2.56
CA GLY A 24 -1.25 10.67 2.47
C GLY A 24 -2.74 10.34 2.59
N CYS A 25 -3.23 9.33 1.86
CA CYS A 25 -4.61 8.88 1.97
C CYS A 25 -4.95 8.34 3.38
N ILE A 26 -4.10 7.50 3.94
CA ILE A 26 -4.35 6.85 5.24
C ILE A 26 -4.34 7.89 6.37
N TYR A 27 -3.35 8.79 6.41
CA TYR A 27 -3.33 9.84 7.40
C TYR A 27 -4.50 10.81 7.22
N GLY A 28 -4.83 11.20 5.99
CA GLY A 28 -5.98 12.07 5.71
C GLY A 28 -7.29 11.49 6.24
N ILE A 29 -7.55 10.21 5.97
CA ILE A 29 -8.72 9.49 6.49
C ILE A 29 -8.65 9.40 8.01
N ALA A 30 -7.50 9.01 8.56
CA ALA A 30 -7.32 8.83 10.00
C ALA A 30 -7.56 10.13 10.79
N TYR A 31 -7.07 11.28 10.31
CA TYR A 31 -7.36 12.58 10.92
C TYR A 31 -8.83 12.95 10.81
N SER A 32 -9.47 12.66 9.67
CA SER A 32 -10.90 12.93 9.49
C SER A 32 -11.78 12.12 10.43
N ILE A 33 -11.41 10.87 10.75
CA ILE A 33 -12.22 9.99 11.60
C ILE A 33 -11.86 10.04 13.10
N SER A 34 -10.78 10.75 13.46
CA SER A 34 -10.27 10.81 14.84
C SER A 34 -10.47 12.16 15.53
N TYR A 35 -11.37 13.00 15.01
CA TYR A 35 -11.64 14.37 15.50
C TYR A 35 -11.80 14.41 17.02
N ASP A 36 -12.71 13.61 17.59
CA ASP A 36 -12.84 13.44 19.05
C ASP A 36 -12.04 12.25 19.58
N ASN A 37 -12.19 11.08 18.96
CA ASN A 37 -11.39 9.86 19.13
C ASN A 37 -11.80 8.86 18.03
N PHE A 38 -11.04 7.77 17.86
CA PHE A 38 -11.52 6.71 16.97
C PHE A 38 -12.71 5.99 17.62
N SER A 39 -13.76 5.72 16.84
CA SER A 39 -14.80 4.80 17.27
C SER A 39 -14.30 3.35 17.21
N MET A 40 -14.89 2.46 18.02
CA MET A 40 -14.53 1.04 18.01
C MET A 40 -14.72 0.41 16.62
N THR A 41 -15.81 0.76 15.93
CA THR A 41 -16.08 0.32 14.55
C THR A 41 -15.02 0.83 13.58
N ALA A 42 -14.62 2.10 13.70
CA ALA A 42 -13.57 2.66 12.85
C ALA A 42 -12.26 1.90 13.03
N VAL A 43 -11.82 1.65 14.27
CA VAL A 43 -10.60 0.88 14.56
C VAL A 43 -10.68 -0.57 14.07
N ALA A 44 -11.82 -1.24 14.23
CA ALA A 44 -11.99 -2.61 13.75
C ALA A 44 -11.94 -2.70 12.21
N PHE A 45 -12.46 -1.69 11.51
CA PHE A 45 -12.53 -1.69 10.05
C PHE A 45 -11.28 -1.07 9.38
N PHE A 46 -10.51 -0.28 10.12
CA PHE A 46 -9.35 0.44 9.60
C PHE A 46 -8.31 -0.45 8.92
N PRO A 47 -7.94 -1.64 9.44
CA PRO A 47 -6.99 -2.52 8.78
C PRO A 47 -7.51 -3.03 7.42
N ILE A 48 -8.80 -3.33 7.33
CA ILE A 48 -9.45 -3.81 6.09
C ILE A 48 -9.49 -2.68 5.06
N LEU A 49 -9.88 -1.48 5.48
CA LEU A 49 -9.87 -0.29 4.62
C LEU A 49 -8.44 0.02 4.14
N SER A 50 -7.46 -0.05 5.03
CA SER A 50 -6.05 0.18 4.69
C SER A 50 -5.51 -0.84 3.70
N MET A 51 -5.87 -2.11 3.85
CA MET A 51 -5.57 -3.17 2.89
C MET A 51 -6.16 -2.85 1.51
N PHE A 52 -7.44 -2.46 1.46
CA PHE A 52 -8.12 -2.14 0.20
C PHE A 52 -7.47 -0.93 -0.51
N ILE A 53 -7.15 0.13 0.23
CA ILE A 53 -6.47 1.31 -0.31
C ILE A 53 -5.09 0.95 -0.83
N ALA A 54 -4.29 0.18 -0.06
CA ALA A 54 -2.98 -0.29 -0.50
C ALA A 54 -3.07 -1.10 -1.79
N PHE A 55 -4.06 -1.99 -1.88
CA PHE A 55 -4.34 -2.79 -3.07
C PHE A 55 -4.64 -1.92 -4.29
N VAL A 56 -5.63 -1.00 -4.19
CA VAL A 56 -6.07 -0.18 -5.31
C VAL A 56 -4.95 0.73 -5.81
N LEU A 57 -4.23 1.39 -4.89
CA LEU A 57 -3.14 2.30 -5.24
C LEU A 57 -1.97 1.55 -5.89
N ALA A 58 -1.52 0.44 -5.30
CA ALA A 58 -0.43 -0.35 -5.86
C ALA A 58 -0.79 -0.89 -7.24
N ALA A 59 -1.98 -1.49 -7.39
CA ALA A 59 -2.43 -2.04 -8.67
C ALA A 59 -2.48 -0.97 -9.76
N THR A 60 -3.06 0.19 -9.45
CA THR A 60 -3.24 1.29 -10.42
C THR A 60 -1.91 1.91 -10.83
N ILE A 61 -1.07 2.28 -9.85
CA ILE A 61 0.20 2.97 -10.11
C ILE A 61 1.16 2.04 -10.87
N LEU A 62 1.28 0.77 -10.44
CA LEU A 62 2.12 -0.21 -11.13
C LEU A 62 1.60 -0.52 -12.53
N PHE A 63 0.29 -0.65 -12.71
CA PHE A 63 -0.29 -0.85 -14.03
C PHE A 63 0.04 0.30 -14.99
N LEU A 64 -0.15 1.55 -14.54
CA LEU A 64 0.17 2.73 -15.34
C LEU A 64 1.66 2.83 -15.67
N SER A 65 2.53 2.54 -14.70
CA SER A 65 3.97 2.52 -14.89
C SER A 65 4.41 1.47 -15.92
N LEU A 66 3.95 0.23 -15.74
CA LEU A 66 4.24 -0.89 -16.65
C LEU A 66 3.66 -0.67 -18.06
N LYS A 67 2.51 0.00 -18.17
CA LYS A 67 1.90 0.38 -19.46
C LYS A 67 2.80 1.36 -20.21
N LYS A 68 3.33 2.39 -19.53
CA LYS A 68 4.21 3.40 -20.13
C LYS A 68 5.55 2.80 -20.61
N TYR A 69 6.06 1.80 -19.90
CA TYR A 69 7.40 1.25 -20.16
C TYR A 69 7.49 0.22 -21.29
N LYS A 70 6.38 -0.42 -21.70
CA LYS A 70 6.41 -1.52 -22.68
C LYS A 70 5.50 -1.29 -23.88
N ASN A 71 5.92 -0.38 -24.76
CA ASN A 71 5.53 -0.37 -26.18
C ASN A 71 6.10 -1.57 -26.97
N GLU A 72 6.90 -2.44 -26.35
CA GLU A 72 7.42 -3.64 -27.00
C GLU A 72 6.34 -4.70 -27.24
N LYS A 73 6.35 -5.28 -28.45
CA LYS A 73 5.38 -6.26 -28.97
C LYS A 73 5.26 -7.55 -28.12
N LYS A 74 6.23 -7.85 -27.25
CA LYS A 74 6.26 -9.04 -26.37
C LYS A 74 6.44 -8.67 -24.89
N VAL A 75 5.64 -9.29 -24.03
CA VAL A 75 5.72 -9.12 -22.57
C VAL A 75 6.87 -9.97 -22.05
N ASN A 76 8.00 -9.36 -21.68
CA ASN A 76 9.00 -10.06 -20.88
C ASN A 76 8.49 -10.21 -19.43
N HIS A 77 7.96 -11.39 -19.11
CA HIS A 77 7.34 -11.72 -17.81
C HIS A 77 8.35 -11.65 -16.66
N VAL A 78 9.59 -12.12 -16.87
CA VAL A 78 10.62 -12.15 -15.83
C VAL A 78 11.02 -10.73 -15.40
N ALA A 79 11.27 -9.85 -16.37
CA ALA A 79 11.62 -8.46 -16.09
C ALA A 79 10.48 -7.69 -15.39
N ASN A 80 9.22 -7.94 -15.78
CA ASN A 80 8.06 -7.33 -15.13
C ASN A 80 7.87 -7.83 -13.70
N PHE A 81 8.08 -9.12 -13.48
CA PHE A 81 7.99 -9.73 -12.15
C PHE A 81 9.05 -9.15 -11.21
N TYR A 82 10.30 -9.03 -11.68
CA TYR A 82 11.38 -8.40 -10.93
C TYR A 82 11.06 -6.94 -10.58
N TYR A 83 10.59 -6.16 -11.56
CA TYR A 83 10.16 -4.78 -11.33
C TYR A 83 9.09 -4.67 -10.24
N VAL A 84 8.06 -5.52 -10.30
CA VAL A 84 6.95 -5.50 -9.35
C VAL A 84 7.41 -5.87 -7.94
N ILE A 85 8.25 -6.89 -7.78
CA ILE A 85 8.79 -7.27 -6.47
C ILE A 85 9.68 -6.19 -5.90
N CYS A 86 10.62 -5.64 -6.70
CA CYS A 86 11.49 -4.57 -6.24
C CYS A 86 10.69 -3.33 -5.83
N THR A 87 9.68 -2.96 -6.63
CA THR A 87 8.81 -1.83 -6.31
C THR A 87 7.97 -2.10 -5.07
N PHE A 88 7.44 -3.32 -4.88
CA PHE A 88 6.72 -3.73 -3.67
C PHE A 88 7.58 -3.59 -2.41
N ILE A 89 8.77 -4.19 -2.41
CA ILE A 89 9.69 -4.17 -1.25
C ILE A 89 10.06 -2.72 -0.92
N LEU A 90 10.48 -1.96 -1.94
CA LEU A 90 10.91 -0.59 -1.75
C LEU A 90 9.76 0.32 -1.30
N SER A 91 8.55 0.14 -1.83
CA SER A 91 7.37 0.88 -1.37
C SER A 91 7.04 0.57 0.09
N GLY A 92 7.12 -0.70 0.50
CA GLY A 92 6.90 -1.11 1.89
C GLY A 92 7.90 -0.47 2.85
N ILE A 93 9.18 -0.44 2.48
CA ILE A 93 10.23 0.25 3.24
C ILE A 93 9.94 1.76 3.31
N MET A 94 9.58 2.39 2.19
CA MET A 94 9.30 3.83 2.15
C MET A 94 8.07 4.20 3.00
N ILE A 95 6.99 3.41 2.94
CA ILE A 95 5.80 3.58 3.80
C ILE A 95 6.21 3.53 5.27
N PHE A 96 7.03 2.54 5.64
CA PHE A 96 7.54 2.40 7.01
C PHE A 96 8.37 3.62 7.44
N LEU A 97 9.30 4.08 6.60
CA LEU A 97 10.14 5.23 6.91
C LEU A 97 9.31 6.51 7.07
N ILE A 98 8.32 6.72 6.20
CA ILE A 98 7.42 7.87 6.27
C ILE A 98 6.58 7.80 7.56
N ASP A 99 5.98 6.65 7.89
CA ASP A 99 5.19 6.46 9.10
C ASP A 99 6.01 6.72 10.37
N VAL A 100 7.25 6.21 10.43
CA VAL A 100 8.20 6.50 11.53
C VAL A 100 8.52 8.00 11.59
N PHE A 101 8.76 8.65 10.45
CA PHE A 101 9.05 10.07 10.39
C PHE A 101 7.88 10.92 10.91
N VAL A 102 6.66 10.62 10.46
CA VAL A 102 5.43 11.30 10.90
C VAL A 102 5.24 11.10 12.40
N TYR A 103 5.38 9.87 12.90
CA TYR A 103 5.25 9.58 14.33
C TYR A 103 6.33 10.26 15.18
N ALA A 104 7.57 10.33 14.71
CA ALA A 104 8.66 10.90 15.49
C ALA A 104 8.62 12.44 15.54
N LEU A 105 8.27 13.09 14.42
CA LEU A 105 8.46 14.53 14.23
C LEU A 105 7.17 15.34 14.08
N ILE A 106 6.06 14.71 13.71
CA ILE A 106 4.82 15.43 13.39
C ILE A 106 3.78 15.19 14.48
N ASP A 107 3.33 13.93 14.64
CA ASP A 107 2.23 13.62 15.55
C ASP A 107 2.27 12.18 16.08
N LYS A 108 2.27 12.07 17.40
CA LYS A 108 2.14 10.79 18.14
C LYS A 108 0.71 10.52 18.59
N THR A 109 -0.16 11.53 18.58
CA THR A 109 -1.50 11.44 19.16
C THR A 109 -2.37 10.45 18.40
N LEU A 110 -2.27 10.40 17.06
CA LEU A 110 -3.02 9.45 16.24
C LEU A 110 -2.74 7.98 16.62
N SER A 111 -1.45 7.64 16.79
CA SER A 111 -1.00 6.31 17.24
C SER A 111 -1.55 5.96 18.62
N LEU A 112 -1.54 6.93 19.55
CA LEU A 112 -2.03 6.75 20.90
C LEU A 112 -3.56 6.56 20.95
N LYS A 113 -4.32 7.43 20.26
CA LYS A 113 -5.79 7.35 20.17
C LYS A 113 -6.25 6.00 19.59
N TYR A 114 -5.56 5.51 18.56
CA TYR A 114 -5.89 4.22 17.93
C TYR A 114 -5.58 3.04 18.87
N ALA A 115 -4.40 3.04 19.50
CA ALA A 115 -4.00 2.00 20.45
C ALA A 115 -4.87 1.94 21.71
N GLU A 116 -5.36 3.08 22.20
CA GLU A 116 -6.28 3.16 23.34
C GLU A 116 -7.65 2.58 23.00
N THR A 117 -8.15 2.86 21.79
CA THR A 117 -9.42 2.28 21.34
C THR A 117 -9.29 0.78 21.12
N LEU A 118 -8.16 0.30 20.57
CA LEU A 118 -7.82 -1.13 20.51
C LEU A 118 -7.83 -1.79 21.90
N GLN A 119 -7.38 -1.08 22.93
CA GLN A 119 -7.39 -1.56 24.31
C GLN A 119 -8.80 -1.69 24.89
N MET A 120 -9.69 -0.75 24.59
CA MET A 120 -11.08 -0.86 25.03
C MET A 120 -11.73 -2.09 24.40
N ILE A 121 -11.51 -2.32 23.10
CA ILE A 121 -11.97 -3.52 22.39
C ILE A 121 -11.39 -4.78 23.05
N SER A 122 -10.07 -4.86 23.27
CA SER A 122 -9.45 -6.06 23.83
C SER A 122 -9.97 -6.41 25.23
N ARG A 123 -10.22 -5.39 26.08
CA ARG A 123 -10.79 -5.57 27.43
C ARG A 123 -12.21 -6.09 27.36
N GLN A 124 -13.02 -5.62 26.41
CA GLN A 124 -14.40 -6.07 26.24
C GLN A 124 -14.48 -7.55 25.83
N TYR A 125 -13.49 -8.07 25.11
CA TYR A 125 -13.42 -9.47 24.69
C TYR A 125 -12.52 -10.36 25.58
N ALA A 126 -12.14 -9.91 26.77
CA ALA A 126 -11.31 -10.65 27.74
C ALA A 126 -9.97 -11.17 27.19
N VAL A 127 -9.41 -10.50 26.17
CA VAL A 127 -8.10 -10.84 25.60
C VAL A 127 -7.02 -10.13 26.40
N THR A 128 -6.07 -10.90 26.96
CA THR A 128 -5.04 -10.44 27.90
C THR A 128 -4.22 -9.26 27.34
N SER A 129 -4.32 -8.10 28.00
CA SER A 129 -3.82 -6.80 27.51
C SER A 129 -2.32 -6.53 27.75
N LYS A 130 -1.48 -7.56 27.99
CA LYS A 130 -0.06 -7.36 28.35
C LYS A 130 0.78 -6.68 27.26
N ASN A 131 0.31 -6.64 26.01
CA ASN A 131 1.08 -6.13 24.88
C ASN A 131 0.69 -4.71 24.41
N ILE A 132 -0.28 -4.06 25.06
CA ILE A 132 -0.87 -2.81 24.53
C ILE A 132 0.03 -1.60 24.74
N ASP A 133 0.80 -1.56 25.82
CA ASP A 133 1.77 -0.49 26.05
C ASP A 133 2.89 -0.49 25.00
N TYR A 134 3.14 -1.64 24.34
CA TYR A 134 4.00 -1.70 23.17
C TYR A 134 3.32 -1.15 21.93
N VAL A 135 2.03 -1.45 21.71
CA VAL A 135 1.26 -0.95 20.56
C VAL A 135 1.22 0.58 20.54
N LYS A 136 1.08 1.23 21.71
CA LYS A 136 1.14 2.70 21.83
C LYS A 136 2.47 3.32 21.38
N LYS A 137 3.55 2.55 21.35
CA LYS A 137 4.88 3.00 20.92
C LYS A 137 5.16 2.74 19.44
N ILE A 138 4.25 2.04 18.76
CA ILE A 138 4.37 1.71 17.34
C ILE A 138 3.72 2.84 16.52
N PRO A 139 4.36 3.29 15.43
CA PRO A 139 3.75 4.26 14.53
C PRO A 139 2.41 3.77 13.98
N PHE A 140 1.53 4.71 13.62
CA PHE A 140 0.12 4.43 13.39
C PHE A 140 -0.12 3.40 12.27
N ILE A 141 0.54 3.56 11.12
CA ILE A 141 0.32 2.67 9.97
C ILE A 141 0.86 1.26 10.28
N LEU A 142 2.00 1.18 10.97
CA LEU A 142 2.59 -0.07 11.44
C LEU A 142 1.68 -0.88 12.38
N GLN A 143 0.79 -0.26 13.13
CA GLN A 143 -0.19 -0.99 13.96
C GLN A 143 -1.14 -1.85 13.11
N SER A 144 -1.30 -1.54 11.81
CA SER A 144 -2.04 -2.33 10.82
C SER A 144 -1.13 -2.93 9.73
N GLY A 145 0.18 -3.02 9.99
CA GLY A 145 1.21 -3.29 8.98
C GLY A 145 0.96 -4.55 8.15
N ILE A 146 0.55 -5.67 8.78
CA ILE A 146 0.32 -6.95 8.08
C ILE A 146 -0.73 -6.80 6.98
N MET A 147 -1.86 -6.14 7.28
CA MET A 147 -2.96 -5.96 6.33
C MET A 147 -2.54 -5.05 5.17
N ILE A 148 -1.73 -4.03 5.47
CA ILE A 148 -1.20 -3.10 4.48
C ILE A 148 -0.21 -3.79 3.54
N PHE A 149 0.74 -4.55 4.10
CA PHE A 149 1.69 -5.34 3.30
C PHE A 149 0.97 -6.37 2.44
N THR A 150 -0.08 -7.00 2.96
CA THR A 150 -0.91 -7.95 2.20
C THR A 150 -1.61 -7.26 1.03
N GLY A 151 -2.24 -6.10 1.27
CA GLY A 151 -2.88 -5.31 0.22
C GLY A 151 -1.89 -4.83 -0.84
N LEU A 152 -0.73 -4.34 -0.41
CA LEU A 152 0.35 -3.88 -1.28
C LEU A 152 0.87 -5.01 -2.18
N LEU A 153 1.09 -6.21 -1.60
CA LEU A 153 1.53 -7.40 -2.33
C LEU A 153 0.47 -7.84 -3.36
N ALA A 154 -0.78 -7.96 -2.92
CA ALA A 154 -1.89 -8.36 -3.76
C ALA A 154 -2.07 -7.38 -4.94
N GLY A 155 -2.09 -6.08 -4.67
CA GLY A 155 -2.21 -5.05 -5.71
C GLY A 155 -1.03 -5.07 -6.69
N SER A 156 0.17 -5.29 -6.16
CA SER A 156 1.38 -5.42 -6.96
C SER A 156 1.29 -6.57 -7.98
N PHE A 157 0.88 -7.76 -7.55
CA PHE A 157 0.71 -8.89 -8.47
C PHE A 157 -0.50 -8.75 -9.40
N SER A 158 -1.61 -8.19 -8.92
CA SER A 158 -2.77 -7.91 -9.77
C SER A 158 -2.43 -6.99 -10.93
N SER A 159 -1.49 -6.05 -10.76
CA SER A 159 -1.03 -5.18 -11.86
C SER A 159 -0.46 -5.96 -13.05
N LEU A 160 0.24 -7.08 -12.80
CA LEU A 160 0.78 -7.96 -13.85
C LEU A 160 -0.32 -8.68 -14.60
N PHE A 161 -1.33 -9.17 -13.87
CA PHE A 161 -2.49 -9.83 -14.45
C PHE A 161 -3.29 -8.86 -15.32
N ILE A 162 -3.58 -7.66 -14.81
CA ILE A 162 -4.30 -6.60 -15.54
C ILE A 162 -3.53 -6.22 -16.81
N LEU A 163 -2.20 -6.06 -16.74
CA LEU A 163 -1.38 -5.77 -17.91
C LEU A 163 -1.45 -6.87 -18.98
N SER A 164 -1.44 -8.13 -18.56
CA SER A 164 -1.55 -9.29 -19.45
C SER A 164 -2.88 -9.27 -20.20
N GLN A 165 -3.99 -9.10 -19.47
CA GLN A 165 -5.34 -9.03 -20.05
C GLN A 165 -5.49 -7.82 -20.99
N TYR A 166 -4.99 -6.65 -20.58
CA TYR A 166 -5.00 -5.44 -21.40
C TYR A 166 -4.30 -5.64 -22.75
N LYS A 167 -3.12 -6.30 -22.76
CA LYS A 167 -2.39 -6.58 -23.99
C LYS A 167 -3.04 -7.67 -24.86
N SER A 168 -3.72 -8.64 -24.23
CA SER A 168 -4.50 -9.66 -24.95
C SER A 168 -5.66 -9.02 -25.73
N LEU A 169 -6.46 -8.19 -25.06
CA LEU A 169 -7.59 -7.46 -25.65
C LEU A 169 -7.15 -6.55 -26.81
N LYS A 170 -6.03 -5.83 -26.64
CA LYS A 170 -5.53 -4.94 -27.69
C LYS A 170 -5.07 -5.68 -28.95
N LYS A 171 -4.74 -6.97 -28.88
CA LYS A 171 -4.27 -7.78 -30.02
C LYS A 171 -5.40 -8.47 -30.78
N GLN A 172 -6.63 -8.45 -30.27
CA GLN A 172 -7.79 -8.99 -31.00
C GLN A 172 -8.24 -7.98 -32.07
N PRO A 173 -8.20 -8.35 -33.38
CA PRO A 173 -8.56 -7.44 -34.46
C PRO A 173 -10.04 -7.03 -34.45
N ASP A 174 -10.93 -7.89 -33.94
CA ASP A 174 -12.40 -7.68 -33.97
C ASP A 174 -12.90 -6.58 -33.02
N LEU A 175 -12.05 -6.07 -32.12
CA LEU A 175 -12.38 -5.00 -31.15
C LEU A 175 -11.76 -3.65 -31.50
N GLN A 176 -10.98 -3.55 -32.58
CA GLN A 176 -10.38 -2.29 -33.03
C GLN A 176 -11.23 -1.56 -34.10
N SER A 177 -12.36 -2.15 -34.51
CA SER A 177 -13.23 -1.65 -35.58
C SER A 177 -14.64 -1.26 -35.11
N ILE A 178 -14.83 -0.96 -33.82
CA ILE A 178 -16.07 -0.34 -33.31
C ILE A 178 -15.73 1.07 -32.81
#